data_AF-B9MPT2-F1
#
_entry.id   AF-B9MPT2-F1
#
_cell.length_a   1.000
_cell.length_b   1.000
_cell.length_c   1.000
_cell.angle_alpha   90.00
_cell.angle_beta   90.00
_cell.angle_gamma   90.00
#
_symmetry.space_group_name_H-M   'P 1'
#
loop_
_entity.id
_entity.type
_entity.pdbx_description
1 polymer ?
#
loop_
_entity_poly.entity_id
_entity_poly.type
_entity_poly.pdbx_seq_one_letter_code
_entity_poly.pdbx_strand_id
1 'polypeptide(L)'
;MIISASRRTDIPAFFGDWFINRIKEGFAMYRNPMRPSQVFAVSLLPEDVDAIVFWTKNPKNFLEKLKYLENYIYYFQFTITPYGKDIEPNIPPKDEVVQTFIELSNLIGKKRVIWRYDPIIITDKMPLSYHKEKFEELCEKLAPYTQKCIISYVDFYSKAVDELNKINAKDFSADELYNVFGAIGSIGKRYNLSVETCAEDVSIEQLGLKKAHCVDGDLIRELRKEKGFYEVKEYKKDNNQRKACGCAQSIDLGIFNTCKHFCTYCYANFSRSSIVKNVEKYDEKSPLLCSYLDLEKDEIRIKEKDGSRKIEKDNILQKKFNELKTLEQRSFCTMEEVFSKEGSNDWLEKKVLEYLEKLR
;
A
#
# COMPACT_ATOMS: atom_id res chain seq x y z
N MET A 1 14.95 3.06 1.66
CA MET A 1 13.94 2.74 0.63
C MET A 1 12.55 3.13 1.12
N ILE A 2 11.57 3.38 0.24
CA ILE A 2 10.19 3.66 0.66
C ILE A 2 9.36 2.38 0.59
N ILE A 3 8.63 2.06 1.66
CA ILE A 3 7.71 0.93 1.73
C ILE A 3 6.28 1.44 1.51
N SER A 4 5.62 0.90 0.50
CA SER A 4 4.18 1.03 0.31
C SER A 4 3.51 -0.11 1.08
N ALA A 5 2.86 0.19 2.21
CA ALA A 5 1.93 -0.69 2.93
C ALA A 5 0.56 -0.75 2.23
N SER A 6 0.71 -0.99 0.94
CA SER A 6 -0.14 -1.35 -0.19
C SER A 6 -1.14 -0.38 -0.79
N ARG A 7 -1.01 -0.20 -2.11
CA ARG A 7 -2.02 0.33 -3.03
C ARG A 7 -2.98 -0.74 -3.53
N ARG A 8 -2.67 -2.02 -3.32
CA ARG A 8 -3.38 -3.19 -3.86
C ARG A 8 -4.31 -3.85 -2.85
N THR A 9 -4.08 -3.62 -1.57
CA THR A 9 -4.91 -4.14 -0.49
C THR A 9 -4.90 -3.19 0.71
N ASP A 10 -5.87 -3.30 1.60
CA ASP A 10 -5.95 -2.47 2.80
C ASP A 10 -5.28 -3.19 3.98
N ILE A 11 -3.95 -3.06 4.07
CA ILE A 11 -3.16 -3.67 5.14
C ILE A 11 -3.62 -3.19 6.51
N PRO A 12 -3.78 -1.87 6.78
CA PRO A 12 -4.27 -1.40 8.07
C PRO A 12 -5.63 -1.99 8.47
N ALA A 13 -6.58 -2.13 7.54
CA ALA A 13 -7.90 -2.65 7.88
C ALA A 13 -7.92 -4.15 8.15
N PHE A 14 -7.11 -4.94 7.44
CA PHE A 14 -7.28 -6.40 7.41
C PHE A 14 -6.06 -7.23 7.78
N PHE A 15 -4.85 -6.68 7.69
CA PHE A 15 -3.60 -7.43 7.77
C PHE A 15 -2.58 -6.74 8.68
N GLY A 16 -3.08 -6.00 9.68
CA GLY A 16 -2.27 -5.25 10.62
C GLY A 16 -1.33 -6.12 11.45
N ASP A 17 -1.82 -7.26 11.95
CA ASP A 17 -1.01 -8.20 12.76
C ASP A 17 0.15 -8.78 11.95
N TRP A 18 -0.12 -9.23 10.73
CA TRP A 18 0.91 -9.65 9.78
C TRP A 18 1.95 -8.55 9.57
N PHE A 19 1.54 -7.31 9.30
CA PHE A 19 2.48 -6.21 9.06
C PHE A 19 3.37 -5.95 10.29
N ILE A 20 2.80 -5.98 11.50
CA ILE A 20 3.57 -5.81 12.74
C ILE A 20 4.54 -6.98 12.97
N ASN A 21 4.17 -8.22 12.65
CA ASN A 21 5.11 -9.34 12.72
C ASN A 21 6.30 -9.14 11.77
N ARG A 22 6.05 -8.65 10.56
CA ARG A 22 7.11 -8.30 9.60
C ARG A 22 8.01 -7.16 10.10
N ILE A 23 7.42 -6.12 10.72
CA ILE A 23 8.19 -5.04 11.36
C ILE A 23 9.09 -5.60 12.48
N LYS A 24 8.57 -6.49 13.33
CA LYS A 24 9.34 -7.09 14.44
C LYS A 24 10.44 -8.03 13.95
N GLU A 25 10.20 -8.78 12.89
CA GLU A 25 11.20 -9.66 12.26
C GLU A 25 12.22 -8.89 11.41
N GLY A 26 11.93 -7.62 11.10
CA GLY A 26 12.78 -6.74 10.33
C GLY A 26 12.71 -6.95 8.82
N PHE A 27 11.87 -7.85 8.29
CA PHE A 27 11.76 -8.07 6.84
C PHE A 27 10.39 -8.56 6.40
N ALA A 28 10.10 -8.43 5.11
CA ALA A 28 8.97 -9.07 4.45
C ALA A 28 9.36 -9.62 3.08
N MET A 29 8.52 -10.50 2.54
CA MET A 29 8.61 -10.97 1.17
C MET A 29 7.38 -10.53 0.37
N TYR A 30 7.56 -10.25 -0.91
CA TYR A 30 6.49 -9.89 -1.83
C TYR A 30 6.70 -10.49 -3.22
N ARG A 31 5.61 -10.83 -3.91
CA ARG A 31 5.66 -11.36 -5.27
C ARG A 31 5.71 -10.24 -6.30
N ASN A 32 6.48 -10.44 -7.37
CA ASN A 32 6.39 -9.60 -8.55
C ASN A 32 4.99 -9.76 -9.18
N PRO A 33 4.18 -8.69 -9.30
CA PRO A 33 2.83 -8.80 -9.86
C PRO A 33 2.82 -9.24 -11.34
N MET A 34 3.90 -9.00 -12.09
CA MET A 34 4.02 -9.34 -13.51
C MET A 34 4.63 -10.74 -13.73
N ARG A 35 5.43 -11.23 -12.77
CA ARG A 35 6.04 -12.57 -12.81
C ARG A 35 5.91 -13.21 -11.42
N PRO A 36 4.74 -13.80 -11.08
CA PRO A 36 4.47 -14.25 -9.72
C PRO A 36 5.50 -15.21 -9.13
N SER A 37 6.15 -16.04 -9.94
CA SER A 37 7.24 -16.94 -9.50
C SER A 37 8.50 -16.19 -9.04
N GLN A 38 8.65 -14.91 -9.36
CA GLN A 38 9.73 -14.08 -8.82
C GLN A 38 9.29 -13.46 -7.50
N VAL A 39 9.99 -13.81 -6.43
CA VAL A 39 9.71 -13.35 -5.07
C VAL A 39 10.89 -12.55 -4.54
N PHE A 40 10.59 -11.39 -3.97
CA PHE A 40 11.60 -10.50 -3.39
C PHE A 40 11.48 -10.50 -1.87
N ALA A 41 12.59 -10.59 -1.17
CA ALA A 41 12.71 -10.23 0.23
C ALA A 41 13.21 -8.79 0.35
N VAL A 42 12.69 -8.05 1.32
CA VAL A 42 13.02 -6.64 1.54
C VAL A 42 13.20 -6.36 3.02
N SER A 43 14.21 -5.54 3.36
CA SER A 43 14.41 -5.06 4.72
C SER A 43 13.29 -4.10 5.13
N LEU A 44 12.85 -4.27 6.37
CA LEU A 44 11.97 -3.39 7.11
C LEU A 44 12.66 -2.84 8.37
N LEU A 45 13.98 -2.94 8.50
CA LEU A 45 14.70 -2.30 9.60
C LEU A 45 14.57 -0.76 9.50
N PRO A 46 14.46 -0.03 10.63
CA PRO A 46 14.28 1.42 10.62
C PRO A 46 15.32 2.19 9.80
N GLU A 47 16.58 1.75 9.84
CA GLU A 47 17.71 2.33 9.11
C GLU A 47 17.62 2.14 7.59
N ASP A 48 16.96 1.07 7.14
CA ASP A 48 16.79 0.76 5.73
C ASP A 48 15.54 1.42 5.13
N VAL A 49 14.56 1.79 5.97
CA VAL A 49 13.26 2.32 5.56
C VAL A 49 13.18 3.84 5.74
N ASP A 50 13.08 4.54 4.61
CA ASP A 50 12.96 5.99 4.57
C ASP A 50 11.61 6.50 5.05
N ALA A 51 10.56 5.77 4.65
CA ALA A 51 9.19 5.99 5.07
C ALA A 51 8.32 4.76 4.76
N ILE A 52 7.25 4.60 5.53
CA ILE A 52 6.15 3.67 5.27
C ILE A 52 4.92 4.49 4.88
N VAL A 53 4.32 4.20 3.74
CA VAL A 53 3.08 4.84 3.30
C VAL A 53 1.96 3.83 3.42
N PHE A 54 0.90 4.16 4.17
CA PHE A 54 -0.26 3.30 4.35
C PHE A 54 -1.42 3.76 3.47
N TRP A 55 -2.19 2.84 2.88
CA TRP A 55 -3.49 3.16 2.29
C TRP A 55 -4.57 2.41 3.04
N THR A 56 -5.66 3.10 3.33
CA THR A 56 -6.76 2.50 4.06
C THR A 56 -8.08 3.22 3.84
N LYS A 57 -9.17 2.49 4.02
CA LYS A 57 -10.51 3.04 4.23
C LYS A 57 -11.00 2.87 5.67
N ASN A 58 -10.29 2.10 6.50
CA ASN A 58 -10.66 1.86 7.89
C ASN A 58 -9.48 1.33 8.73
N PRO A 59 -8.62 2.19 9.28
CA PRO A 59 -7.50 1.77 10.11
C PRO A 59 -7.85 1.54 11.59
N LYS A 60 -9.13 1.45 11.96
CA LYS A 60 -9.55 1.37 13.37
C LYS A 60 -8.82 0.29 14.17
N ASN A 61 -8.71 -0.92 13.62
CA ASN A 61 -8.00 -2.04 14.27
C ASN A 61 -6.46 -1.93 14.21
N PHE A 62 -5.94 -0.91 13.53
CA PHE A 62 -4.51 -0.64 13.39
C PHE A 62 -4.03 0.48 14.32
N LEU A 63 -4.92 1.28 14.91
CA LEU A 63 -4.53 2.44 15.73
C LEU A 63 -3.64 2.04 16.91
N GLU A 64 -4.01 1.00 17.65
CA GLU A 64 -3.21 0.48 18.78
C GLU A 64 -1.83 -0.07 18.36
N LYS A 65 -1.65 -0.36 17.06
CA LYS A 65 -0.43 -0.94 16.50
C LYS A 65 0.59 0.13 16.11
N LEU A 66 0.20 1.40 16.10
CA LEU A 66 1.09 2.53 15.81
C LEU A 66 2.28 2.62 16.78
N LYS A 67 2.13 2.11 18.01
CA LYS A 67 3.22 2.02 19.00
C LYS A 67 4.45 1.21 18.51
N TYR A 68 4.25 0.28 17.59
CA TYR A 68 5.36 -0.48 17.01
C TYR A 68 6.10 0.30 15.91
N LEU A 69 5.59 1.46 15.52
CA LEU A 69 6.12 2.28 14.43
C LEU A 69 6.84 3.53 14.91
N GLU A 70 7.11 3.67 16.21
CA GLU A 70 7.77 4.85 16.80
C GLU A 70 9.11 5.19 16.15
N ASN A 71 9.89 4.17 15.77
CA ASN A 71 11.18 4.34 15.09
C ASN A 71 11.05 4.62 13.58
N TYR A 72 9.85 4.52 13.00
CA TYR A 72 9.62 4.72 11.58
C TYR A 72 9.08 6.11 11.27
N ILE A 73 9.28 6.53 10.03
CA ILE A 73 8.59 7.67 9.44
C ILE A 73 7.45 7.10 8.62
N TYR A 74 6.26 7.63 8.79
CA TYR A 74 5.10 7.13 8.07
C TYR A 74 4.01 8.18 7.93
N TYR A 75 3.11 7.94 6.99
CA TYR A 75 1.87 8.69 6.85
C TYR A 75 0.80 7.81 6.18
N PHE A 76 -0.44 8.27 6.29
CA PHE A 76 -1.63 7.55 5.84
C PHE A 76 -2.29 8.29 4.68
N GLN A 77 -2.60 7.51 3.66
CA GLN A 77 -3.56 7.80 2.60
C GLN A 77 -4.91 7.22 3.04
N PHE A 78 -5.76 8.05 3.63
CA PHE A 78 -7.05 7.62 4.18
C PHE A 78 -8.19 8.04 3.25
N THR A 79 -8.76 7.05 2.54
CA THR A 79 -9.89 7.27 1.66
C THR A 79 -11.21 7.34 2.42
N ILE A 80 -11.88 8.50 2.33
CA ILE A 80 -13.27 8.70 2.77
C ILE A 80 -14.05 9.31 1.61
N THR A 81 -15.05 8.58 1.14
CA THR A 81 -15.90 8.84 -0.03
C THR A 81 -17.37 8.86 0.41
N PRO A 82 -18.28 9.46 -0.38
CA PRO A 82 -19.67 9.69 0.02
C PRO A 82 -20.58 8.47 -0.24
N TYR A 83 -19.98 7.32 -0.57
CA TYR A 83 -20.71 6.19 -1.14
C TYR A 83 -21.37 5.31 -0.08
N GLY A 84 -22.52 4.75 -0.45
CA GLY A 84 -23.24 3.76 0.32
C GLY A 84 -22.73 2.34 0.11
N LYS A 85 -23.43 1.37 0.71
CA LYS A 85 -23.08 -0.06 0.65
C LYS A 85 -23.28 -0.69 -0.73
N ASP A 86 -23.99 -0.02 -1.63
CA ASP A 86 -24.14 -0.40 -3.03
C ASP A 86 -22.82 -0.27 -3.81
N ILE A 87 -21.93 0.63 -3.40
CA ILE A 87 -20.61 0.84 -4.01
C ILE A 87 -19.48 0.41 -3.08
N GLU A 88 -19.65 0.57 -1.77
CA GLU A 88 -18.67 0.26 -0.73
C GLU A 88 -19.28 -0.63 0.36
N PRO A 89 -19.57 -1.91 0.05
CA PRO A 89 -20.43 -2.76 0.87
C PRO A 89 -19.90 -3.01 2.28
N ASN A 90 -18.58 -3.12 2.43
CA ASN A 90 -17.94 -3.51 3.68
C ASN A 90 -17.21 -2.35 4.39
N ILE A 91 -17.50 -1.11 3.99
CA ILE A 91 -17.03 0.06 4.73
C ILE A 91 -18.00 0.35 5.90
N PRO A 92 -17.50 0.61 7.12
CA PRO A 92 -18.36 1.00 8.23
C PRO A 92 -19.21 2.25 7.93
N PRO A 93 -20.24 2.53 8.75
CA PRO A 93 -20.99 3.77 8.66
C PRO A 93 -20.08 5.00 8.62
N LYS A 94 -20.44 6.02 7.84
CA LYS A 94 -19.52 7.12 7.53
C LYS A 94 -19.08 7.91 8.75
N ASP A 95 -19.97 8.12 9.72
CA ASP A 95 -19.61 8.80 10.96
C ASP A 95 -18.56 8.02 11.78
N GLU A 96 -18.59 6.67 11.75
CA GLU A 96 -17.56 5.85 12.39
C GLU A 96 -16.20 5.99 11.68
N VAL A 97 -16.20 6.01 10.34
CA VAL A 97 -14.98 6.19 9.55
C VAL A 97 -14.39 7.58 9.76
N VAL A 98 -15.24 8.62 9.81
CA VAL A 98 -14.83 9.99 10.14
C VAL A 98 -14.24 10.06 11.55
N GLN A 99 -14.89 9.43 12.54
CA GLN A 99 -14.35 9.41 13.91
C GLN A 99 -12.97 8.73 13.96
N THR A 100 -12.79 7.63 13.22
CA THR A 100 -11.51 6.93 13.09
C THR A 100 -10.44 7.82 12.44
N PHE A 101 -10.81 8.63 11.46
CA PHE A 101 -9.90 9.61 10.83
C PHE A 101 -9.43 10.67 11.82
N ILE A 102 -10.38 11.22 12.59
CA ILE A 102 -10.11 12.22 13.62
C ILE A 102 -9.17 11.63 14.68
N GLU A 103 -9.46 10.43 15.16
CA GLU A 103 -8.63 9.73 16.14
C GLU A 103 -7.21 9.49 15.62
N LEU A 104 -7.07 8.96 14.40
CA LEU A 104 -5.76 8.78 13.77
C LEU A 104 -5.00 10.10 13.68
N SER A 105 -5.65 11.17 13.21
CA SER A 105 -5.03 12.49 13.07
C SER A 105 -4.59 13.08 14.41
N ASN A 106 -5.37 12.90 15.46
CA ASN A 106 -4.98 13.32 16.81
C ASN A 106 -3.75 12.54 17.32
N LEU A 107 -3.63 11.27 16.97
CA LEU A 107 -2.50 10.42 17.38
C LEU A 107 -1.20 10.77 16.64
N ILE A 108 -1.26 11.03 15.32
CA ILE A 108 -0.06 11.13 14.47
C ILE A 108 0.16 12.50 13.85
N GLY A 109 -0.77 13.44 14.07
CA GLY A 109 -0.78 14.78 13.51
C GLY A 109 -1.37 14.84 12.11
N LYS A 110 -2.13 15.92 11.86
CA LYS A 110 -2.86 16.17 10.59
C LYS A 110 -2.00 16.18 9.32
N LYS A 111 -0.70 16.44 9.43
CA LYS A 111 0.23 16.37 8.29
C LYS A 111 0.43 14.94 7.78
N ARG A 112 0.33 13.95 8.69
CA ARG A 112 0.53 12.53 8.39
C ARG A 112 -0.76 11.80 8.02
N VAL A 113 -1.90 12.48 7.98
CA VAL A 113 -3.18 11.89 7.54
C VAL A 113 -3.68 12.67 6.34
N ILE A 114 -3.52 12.10 5.15
CA ILE A 114 -3.96 12.68 3.89
C ILE A 114 -5.33 12.11 3.57
N TRP A 115 -6.34 12.98 3.48
CA TRP A 115 -7.66 12.57 3.04
C TRP A 115 -7.64 12.28 1.54
N ARG A 116 -8.30 11.20 1.13
CA ARG A 116 -8.57 10.92 -0.28
C ARG A 116 -10.08 10.86 -0.51
N TYR A 117 -10.62 11.82 -1.23
CA TYR A 117 -11.96 11.74 -1.80
C TYR A 117 -11.85 11.15 -3.20
N ASP A 118 -11.52 9.86 -3.21
CA ASP A 118 -10.97 9.18 -4.38
C ASP A 118 -11.50 7.73 -4.48
N PRO A 119 -12.04 7.33 -5.64
CA PRO A 119 -12.34 8.16 -6.81
C PRO A 119 -13.67 8.91 -6.67
N ILE A 120 -13.87 9.96 -7.46
CA ILE A 120 -15.17 10.56 -7.76
C ILE A 120 -15.86 9.73 -8.84
N ILE A 121 -17.14 9.39 -8.64
CA ILE A 121 -17.95 8.57 -9.55
C ILE A 121 -19.28 9.29 -9.76
N ILE A 122 -19.44 9.88 -10.95
CA ILE A 122 -20.69 10.55 -11.30
C ILE A 122 -21.67 9.54 -11.89
N THR A 123 -22.87 9.50 -11.35
CA THR A 123 -24.01 8.72 -11.86
C THR A 123 -25.25 9.62 -11.90
N ASP A 124 -26.37 9.13 -12.42
CA ASP A 124 -27.63 9.87 -12.35
C ASP A 124 -28.14 10.05 -10.91
N LYS A 125 -27.78 9.14 -10.00
CA LYS A 125 -28.12 9.23 -8.56
C LYS A 125 -27.14 10.08 -7.77
N MET A 126 -25.91 10.23 -8.25
CA MET A 126 -24.84 11.00 -7.63
C MET A 126 -24.28 12.01 -8.64
N PRO A 127 -25.07 13.01 -9.05
CA PRO A 127 -24.60 14.06 -9.96
C PRO A 127 -23.54 14.95 -9.27
N LEU A 128 -22.93 15.87 -10.01
CA LEU A 128 -21.94 16.79 -9.45
C LEU A 128 -22.49 17.61 -8.27
N SER A 129 -23.77 17.98 -8.28
CA SER A 129 -24.41 18.67 -7.14
C SER A 129 -24.37 17.83 -5.84
N TYR A 130 -24.62 16.52 -5.94
CA TYR A 130 -24.48 15.59 -4.82
C TYR A 130 -23.04 15.56 -4.30
N HIS A 131 -22.05 15.46 -5.21
CA HIS A 131 -20.65 15.45 -4.80
C HIS A 131 -20.20 16.76 -4.16
N LYS A 132 -20.71 17.91 -4.62
CA LYS A 132 -20.42 19.21 -4.00
C LYS A 132 -20.94 19.25 -2.56
N GLU A 133 -22.20 18.86 -2.34
CA GLU A 133 -22.81 18.79 -1.01
C GLU A 133 -22.01 17.85 -0.09
N LYS A 134 -21.79 16.60 -0.51
CA LYS A 134 -21.11 15.61 0.34
C LYS A 134 -19.64 15.90 0.57
N PHE A 135 -18.97 16.51 -0.41
CA PHE A 135 -17.59 16.94 -0.22
C PHE A 135 -17.52 18.09 0.79
N GLU A 136 -18.43 19.06 0.73
CA GLU A 136 -18.50 20.17 1.69
C GLU A 136 -18.80 19.66 3.13
N GLU A 137 -19.77 18.76 3.29
CA GLU A 137 -20.05 18.10 4.58
C GLU A 137 -18.82 17.39 5.16
N LEU A 138 -18.03 16.70 4.32
CA LEU A 138 -16.80 16.06 4.75
C LEU A 138 -15.68 17.08 5.03
N CYS A 139 -15.58 18.16 4.27
CA CYS A 139 -14.63 19.24 4.54
C CYS A 139 -14.85 19.83 5.93
N GLU A 140 -16.10 20.10 6.33
CA GLU A 140 -16.45 20.61 7.66
C GLU A 140 -15.91 19.71 8.78
N LYS A 141 -16.04 18.40 8.60
CA LYS A 141 -15.61 17.41 9.61
C LYS A 141 -14.11 17.15 9.60
N LEU A 142 -13.48 17.12 8.41
CA LEU A 142 -12.11 16.60 8.24
C LEU A 142 -11.03 17.68 8.15
N ALA A 143 -11.35 18.90 7.70
CA ALA A 143 -10.35 19.95 7.49
C ALA A 143 -9.54 20.35 8.73
N PRO A 144 -10.09 20.32 9.97
CA PRO A 144 -9.27 20.55 11.17
C PRO A 144 -8.17 19.48 11.36
N TYR A 145 -8.37 18.29 10.80
CA TYR A 145 -7.60 17.06 11.03
C TYR A 145 -6.79 16.62 9.82
N THR A 146 -6.73 17.41 8.74
CA THR A 146 -5.84 17.17 7.60
C THR A 146 -5.42 18.49 6.96
N GLN A 147 -4.35 18.46 6.16
CA GLN A 147 -3.89 19.61 5.37
C GLN A 147 -4.14 19.41 3.87
N LYS A 148 -4.36 18.17 3.44
CA LYS A 148 -4.34 17.78 2.03
C LYS A 148 -5.49 16.82 1.73
N CYS A 149 -6.21 17.10 0.65
CA CYS A 149 -7.19 16.20 0.06
C CYS A 149 -6.76 15.80 -1.35
N ILE A 150 -6.58 14.50 -1.60
CA ILE A 150 -6.33 13.98 -2.94
C ILE A 150 -7.66 13.57 -3.55
N ILE A 151 -7.89 13.99 -4.80
CA ILE A 151 -9.04 13.59 -5.61
C ILE A 151 -8.57 12.95 -6.92
N SER A 152 -9.41 12.11 -7.50
CA SER A 152 -9.30 11.65 -8.88
C SER A 152 -10.69 11.35 -9.39
N TYR A 153 -10.81 11.19 -10.70
CA TYR A 153 -11.98 10.57 -11.28
C TYR A 153 -11.78 9.07 -11.43
N VAL A 154 -12.88 8.31 -11.40
CA VAL A 154 -12.79 6.86 -11.58
C VAL A 154 -12.28 6.51 -12.97
N ASP A 155 -11.26 5.66 -13.01
CA ASP A 155 -10.75 5.08 -14.25
C ASP A 155 -11.62 3.87 -14.69
N PHE A 156 -11.99 3.82 -15.96
CA PHE A 156 -12.74 2.71 -16.56
C PHE A 156 -11.81 1.56 -16.97
N TYR A 157 -11.07 1.00 -16.01
CA TYR A 157 -10.21 -0.16 -16.25
C TYR A 157 -11.04 -1.38 -16.67
N SER A 158 -10.47 -2.24 -17.52
CA SER A 158 -11.12 -3.47 -18.00
C SER A 158 -11.65 -4.39 -16.89
N LYS A 159 -11.07 -4.31 -15.69
CA LYS A 159 -11.47 -5.10 -14.51
C LYS A 159 -12.62 -4.49 -13.69
N ALA A 160 -12.93 -3.21 -13.89
CA ALA A 160 -13.96 -2.48 -13.15
C ALA A 160 -15.10 -1.98 -14.04
N VAL A 161 -14.89 -1.87 -15.36
CA VAL A 161 -15.84 -1.29 -16.33
C VAL A 161 -17.23 -1.93 -16.26
N ASP A 162 -17.32 -3.26 -16.17
CA ASP A 162 -18.62 -3.94 -16.11
C ASP A 162 -19.41 -3.58 -14.84
N GLU A 163 -18.73 -3.47 -13.70
CA GLU A 163 -19.33 -3.09 -12.43
C GLU A 163 -19.70 -1.59 -12.41
N LEU A 164 -18.89 -0.74 -13.04
CA LEU A 164 -19.18 0.69 -13.22
C LEU A 164 -20.39 0.92 -14.14
N ASN A 165 -20.52 0.13 -15.20
CA ASN A 165 -21.66 0.19 -16.11
C ASN A 165 -22.97 -0.21 -15.39
N LYS A 166 -22.93 -1.18 -14.47
CA LYS A 166 -24.12 -1.58 -13.67
C LYS A 166 -24.66 -0.46 -12.79
N ILE A 167 -23.81 0.49 -12.39
CA ILE A 167 -24.22 1.67 -11.61
C ILE A 167 -24.43 2.92 -12.48
N ASN A 168 -24.41 2.78 -13.81
CA ASN A 168 -24.49 3.88 -14.77
C ASN A 168 -23.45 5.00 -14.48
N ALA A 169 -22.21 4.60 -14.18
CA ALA A 169 -21.11 5.55 -14.03
C ALA A 169 -20.83 6.23 -15.38
N LYS A 170 -20.67 7.55 -15.36
CA LYS A 170 -20.42 8.35 -16.56
C LYS A 170 -18.93 8.43 -16.84
N ASP A 171 -18.53 8.14 -18.07
CA ASP A 171 -17.17 8.39 -18.55
C ASP A 171 -17.12 9.80 -19.11
N PHE A 172 -16.37 10.67 -18.44
CA PHE A 172 -16.36 12.12 -18.69
C PHE A 172 -15.19 12.51 -19.58
N SER A 173 -15.45 13.46 -20.49
CA SER A 173 -14.40 14.13 -21.26
C SER A 173 -13.50 14.99 -20.37
N ALA A 174 -12.33 15.39 -20.89
CA ALA A 174 -11.39 16.24 -20.17
C ALA A 174 -12.02 17.58 -19.70
N ASP A 175 -12.88 18.17 -20.52
CA ASP A 175 -13.58 19.42 -20.19
C ASP A 175 -14.61 19.23 -19.07
N GLU A 176 -15.32 18.10 -19.05
CA GLU A 176 -16.23 17.75 -17.96
C GLU A 176 -15.46 17.50 -16.65
N LEU A 177 -14.34 16.79 -16.71
CA LEU A 177 -13.46 16.58 -15.56
C LEU A 177 -12.88 17.88 -15.02
N TYR A 178 -12.49 18.81 -15.90
CA TYR A 178 -12.05 20.15 -15.51
C TYR A 178 -13.11 20.86 -14.65
N ASN A 179 -14.39 20.79 -15.07
CA ASN A 179 -15.50 21.36 -14.31
C ASN A 179 -15.72 20.67 -12.96
N VAL A 180 -15.63 19.33 -12.92
CA VAL A 180 -15.74 18.55 -11.67
C VAL A 180 -14.64 18.95 -10.70
N PHE A 181 -13.38 18.92 -11.13
CA PHE A 181 -12.24 19.25 -10.28
C PHE A 181 -12.24 20.71 -9.85
N GLY A 182 -12.63 21.65 -10.74
CA GLY A 182 -12.77 23.07 -10.39
C GLY A 182 -13.82 23.30 -9.31
N ALA A 183 -14.97 22.63 -9.40
CA ALA A 183 -16.03 22.73 -8.40
C ALA A 183 -15.60 22.19 -7.03
N ILE A 184 -15.02 20.98 -6.99
CA ILE A 184 -14.57 20.33 -5.75
C ILE A 184 -13.38 21.09 -5.15
N GLY A 185 -12.42 21.50 -5.98
CA GLY A 185 -11.28 22.32 -5.59
C GLY A 185 -11.67 23.64 -4.92
N SER A 186 -12.65 24.33 -5.49
CA SER A 186 -13.16 25.59 -4.95
C SER A 186 -13.79 25.42 -3.58
N ILE A 187 -14.42 24.28 -3.30
CA ILE A 187 -14.95 23.95 -1.97
C ILE A 187 -13.79 23.74 -1.00
N GLY A 188 -12.85 22.86 -1.32
CA GLY A 188 -11.73 22.54 -0.42
C GLY A 188 -10.90 23.78 -0.04
N LYS A 189 -10.75 24.73 -0.96
CA LYS A 189 -10.08 26.01 -0.70
C LYS A 189 -10.77 26.84 0.40
N ARG A 190 -12.12 26.84 0.47
CA ARG A 190 -12.86 27.53 1.54
C ARG A 190 -12.54 26.98 2.94
N TYR A 191 -12.14 25.71 3.00
CA TYR A 191 -11.76 25.01 4.23
C TYR A 191 -10.24 24.95 4.44
N ASN A 192 -9.45 25.73 3.70
CA ASN A 192 -7.99 25.76 3.78
C ASN A 192 -7.31 24.40 3.50
N LEU A 193 -7.93 23.55 2.67
CA LEU A 193 -7.33 22.29 2.22
C LEU A 193 -6.54 22.48 0.92
N SER A 194 -5.35 21.85 0.85
CA SER A 194 -4.65 21.64 -0.42
C SER A 194 -5.35 20.52 -1.18
N VAL A 195 -6.20 20.86 -2.14
CA VAL A 195 -6.84 19.88 -3.04
C VAL A 195 -5.91 19.59 -4.21
N GLU A 196 -5.60 18.30 -4.41
CA GLU A 196 -4.63 17.85 -5.41
C GLU A 196 -5.19 16.69 -6.24
N THR A 197 -4.93 16.65 -7.55
CA THR A 197 -5.44 15.60 -8.45
C THR A 197 -4.42 14.50 -8.69
N CYS A 198 -4.83 13.23 -8.63
CA CYS A 198 -3.92 12.10 -8.80
C CYS A 198 -3.88 11.58 -10.25
N ALA A 199 -2.78 11.86 -10.95
CA ALA A 199 -2.47 11.29 -12.26
C ALA A 199 -3.53 11.52 -13.36
N GLU A 200 -4.22 12.66 -13.28
CA GLU A 200 -5.12 13.17 -14.32
C GLU A 200 -4.34 13.90 -15.41
N ASP A 201 -4.73 13.72 -16.68
CA ASP A 201 -4.12 14.40 -17.84
C ASP A 201 -4.80 15.74 -18.17
N VAL A 202 -5.68 16.21 -17.26
CA VAL A 202 -6.36 17.49 -17.36
C VAL A 202 -5.43 18.61 -16.86
N SER A 203 -5.33 19.72 -17.60
CA SER A 203 -4.57 20.90 -17.15
C SER A 203 -5.33 21.63 -16.05
N ILE A 204 -5.11 21.18 -14.82
CA ILE A 204 -5.77 21.66 -13.60
C ILE A 204 -5.04 22.83 -12.94
N GLU A 205 -3.85 23.19 -13.43
CA GLU A 205 -3.03 24.25 -12.83
C GLU A 205 -3.75 25.62 -12.86
N GLN A 206 -4.56 25.86 -13.90
CA GLN A 206 -5.38 27.07 -14.04
C GLN A 206 -6.47 27.18 -12.98
N LEU A 207 -6.87 26.06 -12.37
CA LEU A 207 -7.83 26.00 -11.26
C LEU A 207 -7.18 26.28 -9.89
N GLY A 208 -5.86 26.50 -9.86
CA GLY A 208 -5.08 26.60 -8.62
C GLY A 208 -4.91 25.26 -7.91
N LEU A 209 -5.18 24.15 -8.59
CA LEU A 209 -4.95 22.79 -8.09
C LEU A 209 -3.52 22.34 -8.41
N LYS A 210 -3.03 21.37 -7.63
CA LYS A 210 -1.72 20.75 -7.85
C LYS A 210 -1.88 19.28 -8.22
N LYS A 211 -0.84 18.72 -8.84
CA LYS A 211 -0.74 17.26 -9.03
C LYS A 211 -0.33 16.60 -7.73
N ALA A 212 -1.09 15.59 -7.33
CA ALA A 212 -0.86 14.81 -6.12
C ALA A 212 0.18 13.72 -6.35
N HIS A 213 1.01 13.48 -5.34
CA HIS A 213 1.84 12.28 -5.23
C HIS A 213 1.33 11.45 -4.05
N CYS A 214 0.80 10.25 -4.32
CA CYS A 214 0.39 9.33 -3.24
C CYS A 214 1.59 8.86 -2.40
N VAL A 215 2.72 8.61 -3.07
CA VAL A 215 4.04 8.48 -2.43
C VAL A 215 4.80 9.78 -2.67
N ASP A 216 4.72 10.69 -1.70
CA ASP A 216 5.15 12.07 -1.82
C ASP A 216 6.57 12.22 -1.28
N GLY A 217 7.56 12.31 -2.18
CA GLY A 217 8.96 12.47 -1.81
C GLY A 217 9.23 13.76 -1.03
N ASP A 218 8.43 14.81 -1.23
CA ASP A 218 8.62 16.10 -0.56
C ASP A 218 8.11 16.04 0.87
N LEU A 219 6.91 15.47 1.06
CA LEU A 219 6.38 15.18 2.39
C LEU A 219 7.31 14.24 3.17
N ILE A 220 7.84 13.20 2.53
CA ILE A 220 8.79 12.29 3.19
C ILE A 220 10.04 13.04 3.65
N ARG A 221 10.60 13.95 2.83
CA ARG A 221 11.74 14.79 3.26
C ARG A 221 11.39 15.68 4.44
N GLU A 222 10.20 16.26 4.45
CA GLU A 222 9.73 17.11 5.55
C GLU A 222 9.61 16.29 6.86
N LEU A 223 8.93 15.14 6.82
CA LEU A 223 8.77 14.26 7.97
C LEU A 223 10.11 13.70 8.47
N ARG A 224 11.08 13.47 7.56
CA ARG A 224 12.47 13.09 7.90
C ARG A 224 13.18 14.19 8.68
N LYS A 225 13.08 15.44 8.22
CA LYS A 225 13.66 16.59 8.92
C LYS A 225 13.06 16.79 10.31
N GLU A 226 11.74 16.63 10.45
CA GLU A 226 11.06 16.68 11.76
C GLU A 226 11.59 15.62 12.74
N LYS A 227 12.08 14.48 12.21
CA LYS A 227 12.67 13.39 13.00
C LYS A 227 14.19 13.49 13.15
N GLY A 228 14.80 14.62 12.77
CA GLY A 228 16.23 14.89 12.93
C GLY A 228 17.12 14.37 11.80
N PHE A 229 16.56 13.88 10.70
CA PHE A 229 17.33 13.49 9.51
C PHE A 229 17.45 14.67 8.54
N TYR A 230 18.61 15.32 8.52
CA TYR A 230 18.87 16.53 7.73
C TYR A 230 19.53 16.28 6.37
N GLU A 231 19.87 15.03 6.07
CA GLU A 231 20.45 14.63 4.79
C GLU A 231 19.51 14.98 3.61
N VAL A 232 20.07 15.56 2.55
CA VAL A 232 19.32 15.84 1.33
C VAL A 232 19.22 14.54 0.53
N LYS A 233 18.04 13.94 0.56
CA LYS A 233 17.74 12.70 -0.17
C LYS A 233 16.84 12.98 -1.35
N GLU A 234 17.27 12.61 -2.55
CA GLU A 234 16.42 12.67 -3.73
C GLU A 234 15.64 11.37 -3.92
N TYR A 235 14.34 11.51 -4.20
CA TYR A 235 13.46 10.38 -4.49
C TYR A 235 13.12 10.38 -5.97
N LYS A 236 13.55 9.34 -6.68
CA LYS A 236 13.26 9.17 -8.11
C LYS A 236 11.78 8.84 -8.31
N LYS A 237 11.21 9.33 -9.42
CA LYS A 237 9.88 8.90 -9.90
C LYS A 237 9.84 7.39 -10.09
N ASP A 238 8.73 6.77 -9.72
CA ASP A 238 8.47 5.37 -10.05
C ASP A 238 8.13 5.22 -11.55
N ASN A 239 9.00 4.53 -12.28
CA ASN A 239 8.86 4.27 -13.70
C ASN A 239 7.73 3.27 -14.03
N ASN A 240 7.23 2.52 -13.03
CA ASN A 240 6.14 1.58 -13.22
C ASN A 240 4.75 2.20 -13.02
N GLN A 241 4.68 3.51 -12.72
CA GLN A 241 3.41 4.24 -12.58
C GLN A 241 3.02 4.92 -13.89
N ARG A 242 1.74 5.31 -13.97
CA ARG A 242 1.18 6.13 -15.06
C ARG A 242 2.12 7.29 -15.42
N LYS A 243 2.15 7.69 -16.70
CA LYS A 243 3.03 8.76 -17.20
C LYS A 243 2.85 10.06 -16.42
N ALA A 244 1.59 10.43 -16.13
CA ALA A 244 1.22 11.61 -15.36
C ALA A 244 1.46 11.49 -13.84
N CYS A 245 1.78 10.29 -13.32
CA CYS A 245 1.99 10.06 -11.89
C CYS A 245 3.43 10.38 -11.48
N GLY A 246 3.62 11.36 -10.59
CA GLY A 246 4.92 11.74 -10.04
C GLY A 246 5.31 11.07 -8.71
N CYS A 247 4.61 10.00 -8.31
CA CYS A 247 4.94 9.28 -7.07
C CYS A 247 6.40 8.80 -7.06
N ALA A 248 7.04 8.90 -5.89
CA ALA A 248 8.36 8.34 -5.68
C ALA A 248 8.35 6.80 -5.78
N GLN A 249 9.48 6.24 -6.21
CA GLN A 249 9.72 4.81 -6.25
C GLN A 249 9.56 4.19 -4.86
N SER A 250 8.77 3.13 -4.79
CA SER A 250 8.48 2.42 -3.54
C SER A 250 8.26 0.93 -3.79
N ILE A 251 8.39 0.14 -2.72
CA ILE A 251 8.14 -1.30 -2.73
C ILE A 251 6.76 -1.55 -2.14
N ASP A 252 5.84 -2.08 -2.95
CA ASP A 252 4.48 -2.42 -2.51
C ASP A 252 4.42 -3.85 -1.99
N LEU A 253 4.11 -3.98 -0.68
CA LEU A 253 4.04 -5.27 0.00
C LEU A 253 2.71 -6.00 -0.20
N GLY A 254 1.69 -5.34 -0.73
CA GLY A 254 0.39 -5.98 -0.88
C GLY A 254 0.19 -6.67 -2.22
N ILE A 255 -0.89 -7.42 -2.24
CA ILE A 255 -1.25 -8.36 -3.29
C ILE A 255 -2.68 -8.10 -3.76
N PHE A 256 -2.89 -8.21 -5.06
CA PHE A 256 -4.21 -8.09 -5.68
C PHE A 256 -5.19 -9.14 -5.13
N ASN A 257 -6.49 -8.82 -5.21
CA ASN A 257 -7.57 -9.71 -4.79
C ASN A 257 -7.37 -10.27 -3.37
N THR A 258 -7.21 -9.41 -2.38
CA THR A 258 -7.21 -9.75 -0.94
C THR A 258 -7.95 -8.75 -0.07
N CYS A 259 -8.25 -7.55 -0.58
CA CYS A 259 -9.00 -6.54 0.17
C CYS A 259 -10.46 -6.97 0.29
N LYS A 260 -10.97 -7.01 1.52
CA LYS A 260 -12.33 -7.45 1.84
C LYS A 260 -13.36 -6.31 1.85
N HIS A 261 -13.01 -5.13 1.31
CA HIS A 261 -13.95 -4.01 1.17
C HIS A 261 -14.95 -4.19 0.02
N PHE A 262 -14.59 -4.99 -1.00
CA PHE A 262 -15.39 -5.28 -2.20
C PHE A 262 -15.96 -4.05 -2.91
N CYS A 263 -15.18 -2.97 -2.99
CA CYS A 263 -15.62 -1.74 -3.66
C CYS A 263 -15.82 -1.97 -5.16
N THR A 264 -16.96 -1.51 -5.70
CA THR A 264 -17.39 -1.70 -7.09
C THR A 264 -16.38 -1.18 -8.12
N TYR A 265 -15.66 -0.11 -7.78
CA TYR A 265 -14.68 0.55 -8.66
C TYR A 265 -13.23 0.02 -8.51
N CYS A 266 -13.00 -1.04 -7.73
CA CYS A 266 -11.65 -1.43 -7.34
C CYS A 266 -10.88 -2.12 -8.48
N TYR A 267 -9.88 -1.43 -9.05
CA TYR A 267 -8.96 -2.02 -10.03
C TYR A 267 -8.09 -3.16 -9.46
N ALA A 268 -7.85 -3.15 -8.14
CA ALA A 268 -6.95 -4.09 -7.49
C ALA A 268 -7.64 -5.35 -6.94
N ASN A 269 -8.94 -5.29 -6.68
CA ASN A 269 -9.70 -6.34 -6.01
C ASN A 269 -11.05 -6.50 -6.71
N PHE A 270 -11.03 -7.19 -7.85
CA PHE A 270 -12.11 -7.24 -8.84
C PHE A 270 -12.80 -8.62 -8.90
N SER A 271 -12.25 -9.63 -8.22
CA SER A 271 -12.82 -10.99 -8.21
C SER A 271 -13.11 -11.43 -6.78
N ARG A 272 -14.39 -11.51 -6.42
CA ARG A 272 -14.84 -11.97 -5.09
C ARG A 272 -14.34 -13.37 -4.77
N SER A 273 -14.45 -14.31 -5.72
CA SER A 273 -13.98 -15.69 -5.52
C SER A 273 -12.46 -15.75 -5.33
N SER A 274 -11.70 -14.92 -6.05
CA SER A 274 -10.25 -14.83 -5.86
C SER A 274 -9.89 -14.21 -4.51
N ILE A 275 -10.64 -13.20 -4.04
CA ILE A 275 -10.44 -12.60 -2.71
C ILE A 275 -10.62 -13.66 -1.62
N VAL A 276 -11.74 -14.40 -1.65
CA VAL A 276 -12.00 -15.47 -0.67
C VAL A 276 -10.87 -16.50 -0.67
N LYS A 277 -10.52 -17.04 -1.85
CA LYS A 277 -9.46 -18.04 -2.00
C LYS A 277 -8.06 -17.54 -1.58
N ASN A 278 -7.75 -16.27 -1.80
CA ASN A 278 -6.44 -15.73 -1.42
C ASN A 278 -6.36 -15.45 0.08
N VAL A 279 -7.45 -14.99 0.71
CA VAL A 279 -7.47 -14.73 2.16
C VAL A 279 -7.34 -16.03 2.96
N GLU A 280 -7.79 -17.18 2.43
CA GLU A 280 -7.53 -18.50 3.03
C GLU A 280 -6.02 -18.81 3.18
N LYS A 281 -5.17 -18.13 2.41
CA LYS A 281 -3.71 -18.27 2.47
C LYS A 281 -3.06 -17.30 3.46
N TYR A 282 -3.87 -16.54 4.21
CA TYR A 282 -3.35 -15.61 5.20
C TYR A 282 -2.72 -16.39 6.36
N ASP A 283 -1.46 -16.11 6.60
CA ASP A 283 -0.73 -16.56 7.78
C ASP A 283 0.08 -15.37 8.29
N GLU A 284 -0.20 -14.94 9.51
CA GLU A 284 0.49 -13.82 10.15
C GLU A 284 2.01 -14.09 10.33
N LYS A 285 2.42 -15.37 10.36
CA LYS A 285 3.82 -15.79 10.51
C LYS A 285 4.52 -15.94 9.17
N SER A 286 3.80 -16.09 8.05
CA SER A 286 4.39 -16.15 6.71
C SER A 286 4.97 -14.80 6.29
N PRO A 287 6.23 -14.71 5.83
CA PRO A 287 6.81 -13.47 5.34
C PRO A 287 6.09 -12.91 4.10
N LEU A 288 5.25 -13.71 3.44
CA LEU A 288 4.40 -13.33 2.32
C LEU A 288 2.96 -13.07 2.76
N LEU A 289 2.37 -11.96 2.31
CA LEU A 289 0.96 -11.68 2.54
C LEU A 289 0.07 -12.55 1.64
N CYS A 290 -0.83 -13.33 2.25
CA CYS A 290 -1.82 -14.17 1.56
C CYS A 290 -1.21 -15.06 0.46
N SER A 291 0.00 -15.58 0.71
CA SER A 291 0.75 -16.39 -0.24
C SER A 291 1.76 -17.26 0.51
N TYR A 292 2.26 -18.30 -0.18
CA TYR A 292 3.26 -19.23 0.31
C TYR A 292 4.36 -19.36 -0.72
N LEU A 293 5.58 -19.71 -0.31
CA LEU A 293 6.67 -20.02 -1.24
C LEU A 293 6.50 -21.43 -1.83
N ASP A 294 6.76 -21.56 -3.12
CA ASP A 294 7.00 -22.83 -3.80
C ASP A 294 8.51 -22.93 -4.05
N LEU A 295 9.22 -23.75 -3.25
CA LEU A 295 10.68 -23.81 -3.31
C LEU A 295 11.22 -24.26 -4.67
N GLU A 296 10.45 -25.04 -5.42
CA GLU A 296 10.82 -25.59 -6.73
C GLU A 296 10.59 -24.59 -7.86
N LYS A 297 9.52 -23.80 -7.78
CA LYS A 297 9.14 -22.88 -8.87
C LYS A 297 9.55 -21.44 -8.64
N ASP A 298 9.68 -21.01 -7.39
CA ASP A 298 9.92 -19.60 -7.09
C ASP A 298 11.39 -19.24 -7.28
N GLU A 299 11.68 -18.13 -7.94
CA GLU A 299 12.97 -17.47 -7.94
C GLU A 299 12.98 -16.47 -6.78
N ILE A 300 13.83 -16.69 -5.78
CA ILE A 300 13.90 -15.82 -4.59
C ILE A 300 15.06 -14.85 -4.74
N ARG A 301 14.80 -13.58 -4.46
CA ARG A 301 15.77 -12.49 -4.61
C ARG A 301 15.78 -11.59 -3.39
N ILE A 302 16.95 -11.09 -3.01
CA ILE A 302 17.10 -10.00 -2.05
C ILE A 302 16.97 -8.67 -2.78
N LYS A 303 16.09 -7.79 -2.28
CA LYS A 303 15.90 -6.46 -2.83
C LYS A 303 16.97 -5.51 -2.28
N GLU A 304 17.68 -4.85 -3.17
CA GLU A 304 18.73 -3.89 -2.85
C GLU A 304 18.31 -2.48 -3.32
N LYS A 305 19.05 -1.45 -2.88
CA LYS A 305 18.78 -0.04 -3.23
C LYS A 305 18.66 0.16 -4.75
N ASP A 306 19.59 -0.41 -5.50
CA ASP A 306 19.70 -0.25 -6.96
C ASP A 306 19.63 -1.59 -7.71
N GLY A 307 18.71 -2.47 -7.32
CA GLY A 307 18.55 -3.74 -8.04
C GLY A 307 17.93 -4.85 -7.21
N SER A 308 18.39 -6.08 -7.46
CA SER A 308 18.11 -7.24 -6.63
C SER A 308 19.08 -8.36 -6.97
N ARG A 309 19.45 -9.17 -5.97
CA ARG A 309 20.34 -10.32 -6.13
C ARG A 309 19.56 -11.62 -5.94
N LYS A 310 19.82 -12.61 -6.80
CA LYS A 310 19.19 -13.95 -6.68
C LYS A 310 19.86 -14.71 -5.52
N ILE A 311 19.06 -15.45 -4.75
CA ILE A 311 19.55 -16.41 -3.76
C ILE A 311 19.73 -17.77 -4.45
N GLU A 312 20.90 -18.38 -4.28
CA GLU A 312 21.12 -19.75 -4.73
C GLU A 312 20.53 -20.75 -3.74
N LYS A 313 19.62 -21.60 -4.23
CA LYS A 313 18.85 -22.55 -3.42
C LYS A 313 19.43 -23.96 -3.43
N ASP A 314 20.43 -24.22 -4.26
CA ASP A 314 20.87 -25.58 -4.60
C ASP A 314 21.30 -26.35 -3.36
N ASN A 315 21.99 -25.71 -2.41
CA ASN A 315 22.39 -26.32 -1.14
C ASN A 315 21.19 -26.68 -0.23
N ILE A 316 20.09 -25.94 -0.30
CA ILE A 316 18.85 -26.20 0.47
C ILE A 316 18.07 -27.35 -0.17
N LEU A 317 17.99 -27.38 -1.50
CA LEU A 317 17.29 -28.42 -2.26
C LEU A 317 18.05 -29.75 -2.25
N GLN A 318 19.38 -29.74 -2.31
CA GLN A 318 20.23 -30.94 -2.23
C GLN A 318 20.14 -31.64 -0.88
N LYS A 319 20.05 -30.90 0.24
CA LYS A 319 19.81 -31.49 1.57
C LYS A 319 18.44 -32.18 1.67
N LYS A 320 17.39 -31.65 1.04
CA LYS A 320 16.07 -32.31 0.93
C LYS A 320 16.16 -33.65 0.20
N PHE A 321 16.94 -33.71 -0.90
CA PHE A 321 17.21 -34.96 -1.62
C PHE A 321 18.02 -35.98 -0.81
N ASN A 322 19.02 -35.50 -0.04
CA ASN A 322 19.83 -36.37 0.80
C ASN A 322 19.09 -36.84 2.06
N GLU A 323 18.20 -36.05 2.65
CA GLU A 323 17.32 -36.44 3.77
C GLU A 323 16.26 -37.47 3.35
N LEU A 324 15.69 -37.33 2.15
CA LEU A 324 14.82 -38.35 1.54
C LEU A 324 15.57 -39.67 1.26
N LYS A 325 16.87 -39.61 0.93
CA LYS A 325 17.74 -40.80 0.78
C LYS A 325 18.26 -41.35 2.11
N THR A 326 18.48 -40.53 3.13
CA THR A 326 18.98 -40.95 4.45
C THR A 326 17.89 -41.41 5.41
N LEU A 327 16.60 -41.19 5.08
CA LEU A 327 15.49 -41.93 5.67
C LEU A 327 15.50 -43.43 5.30
N GLU A 328 16.24 -43.84 4.27
CA GLU A 328 16.54 -45.25 3.98
C GLU A 328 17.85 -45.75 4.60
N GLN A 329 18.74 -44.86 5.08
CA GLN A 329 20.01 -45.24 5.72
C GLN A 329 20.47 -44.19 6.74
N ARG A 330 20.29 -44.48 8.04
CA ARG A 330 20.90 -43.70 9.13
C ARG A 330 22.26 -44.28 9.54
N SER A 331 23.29 -43.43 9.52
CA SER A 331 24.37 -43.41 10.52
C SER A 331 24.99 -42.02 10.58
N PHE A 332 25.34 -41.63 11.82
CA PHE A 332 25.85 -40.35 12.30
C PHE A 332 27.09 -39.81 11.57
N CYS A 333 27.17 -38.48 11.40
CA CYS A 333 28.30 -37.69 11.91
C CYS A 333 28.01 -36.18 11.90
N THR A 334 28.52 -35.51 12.93
CA THR A 334 28.50 -34.06 13.18
C THR A 334 29.45 -33.32 12.25
N MET A 335 29.09 -32.09 11.85
CA MET A 335 30.02 -31.13 11.25
C MET A 335 29.87 -29.76 11.91
N GLU A 336 30.96 -29.33 12.55
CA GLU A 336 31.27 -27.92 12.80
C GLU A 336 31.67 -27.26 11.48
N GLU A 337 31.29 -26.00 11.24
CA GLU A 337 32.07 -25.14 10.35
C GLU A 337 31.79 -23.63 10.55
N VAL A 338 32.86 -22.94 10.98
CA VAL A 338 33.45 -21.71 10.44
C VAL A 338 32.50 -20.54 10.08
N PHE A 339 32.45 -19.56 10.99
CA PHE A 339 31.98 -18.20 10.69
C PHE A 339 33.17 -17.29 10.35
N SER A 340 33.20 -16.75 9.13
CA SER A 340 34.11 -15.67 8.73
C SER A 340 33.37 -14.41 8.31
N LYS A 341 33.47 -13.39 9.18
CA LYS A 341 33.38 -11.92 9.02
C LYS A 341 32.31 -11.29 8.12
N GLU A 342 31.44 -10.57 8.81
CA GLU A 342 30.22 -9.86 8.42
C GLU A 342 30.46 -8.59 7.57
N GLY A 343 29.66 -8.46 6.51
CA GLY A 343 29.32 -7.19 5.87
C GLY A 343 27.81 -6.97 5.99
N SER A 344 27.37 -5.72 6.07
CA SER A 344 25.99 -5.30 6.39
C SER A 344 24.88 -5.82 5.45
N ASN A 345 25.21 -6.53 4.38
CA ASN A 345 24.27 -7.11 3.42
C ASN A 345 23.91 -8.59 3.68
N ASP A 346 24.49 -9.22 4.71
CA ASP A 346 24.35 -10.67 4.92
C ASP A 346 23.15 -11.07 5.81
N TRP A 347 22.69 -10.17 6.68
CA TRP A 347 21.66 -10.49 7.68
C TRP A 347 20.31 -10.88 7.06
N LEU A 348 19.88 -10.16 6.01
CA LEU A 348 18.59 -10.38 5.37
C LEU A 348 18.61 -11.69 4.57
N GLU A 349 19.72 -11.99 3.90
CA GLU A 349 19.92 -13.27 3.24
C GLU A 349 19.89 -14.41 4.25
N LYS A 350 20.62 -14.29 5.37
CA LYS A 350 20.56 -15.26 6.47
C LYS A 350 19.14 -15.48 6.98
N LYS A 351 18.35 -14.41 7.20
CA LYS A 351 16.94 -14.52 7.62
C LYS A 351 16.07 -15.24 6.60
N VAL A 352 16.28 -14.96 5.32
CA VAL A 352 15.56 -15.66 4.26
C VAL A 352 15.97 -17.14 4.25
N LEU A 353 17.26 -17.46 4.29
CA LEU A 353 17.74 -18.85 4.33
C LEU A 353 17.17 -19.60 5.55
N GLU A 354 17.20 -19.00 6.74
CA GLU A 354 16.58 -19.54 7.96
C GLU A 354 15.08 -19.85 7.77
N TYR A 355 14.35 -18.98 7.06
CA TYR A 355 12.95 -19.23 6.73
C TYR A 355 12.78 -20.36 5.72
N LEU A 356 13.62 -20.42 4.68
CA LEU A 356 13.57 -21.49 3.68
C LEU A 356 13.89 -22.87 4.29
N GLU A 357 14.77 -22.92 5.28
CA GLU A 357 15.08 -24.16 6.00
C GLU A 357 13.88 -24.66 6.83
N LYS A 358 13.06 -23.76 7.39
CA LYS A 358 11.84 -24.11 8.13
C LYS A 358 10.69 -24.57 7.23
N LEU A 359 10.76 -24.30 5.92
CA LEU A 359 9.79 -24.78 4.93
C LEU A 359 10.12 -26.18 4.40
N ARG A 360 11.26 -26.76 4.80
CA ARG A 360 11.50 -28.20 4.64
C ARG A 360 10.50 -28.98 5.48
#